data_AF-A0A6V7UAJ9-F1
#
_entry.id   AF-A0A6V7UAJ9-F1
#
_cell.length_a   1.000
_cell.length_b   1.000
_cell.length_c   1.000
_cell.angle_alpha   90.00
_cell.angle_beta   90.00
_cell.angle_gamma   90.00
#
_symmetry.space_group_name_H-M   'P 1'
#
loop_
_entity.id
_entity.type
_entity.pdbx_description
1 polymer ?
#
loop_
_entity_poly.entity_id
_entity_poly.type
_entity_poly.pdbx_seq_one_letter_code
_entity_poly.pdbx_strand_id
1 'polypeptide(L)'
;MGNVDSLPSNQFNVAESGAETDGMPEQAKKLIERLKEYYTKEQLKEKWIMLFITVGTEEFCAKCDPPNIEALRHSIQTLRRSLPKLFVVLVGPIHVARSSELTLNLLKPRCPCLSRITDSQLANLQQIWRKALTQLEAEFYEKNNKYPTFSLLALSKLRIGIDNRQPLEQLFLSEFPLLNSLGHTYAAKWLWNRLIAGPRYNLSSRHQVSIAEESYFCPSLGCPFFRALSNMRKCVVRTRAEFEKRLKSEQFEQKEELKGRRKQIKENLILFILIPIILSFLSVISFGTIFFLQGLKSTKGRFEIVPGV
;
A
#
# COMPACT_ATOMS: atom_id res chain seq x y z
N MET A 1 -13.76 7.93 19.96
CA MET A 1 -14.24 7.60 18.61
C MET A 1 -15.75 7.36 18.70
N GLY A 2 -16.55 7.79 17.72
CA GLY A 2 -18.00 7.53 17.75
C GLY A 2 -18.32 6.04 17.56
N ASN A 3 -19.46 5.58 18.07
CA ASN A 3 -19.93 4.21 17.81
C ASN A 3 -20.15 4.04 16.31
N VAL A 4 -19.70 2.93 15.74
CA VAL A 4 -19.83 2.59 14.33
C VAL A 4 -21.25 2.85 13.82
N ASP A 5 -22.28 2.52 14.58
CA ASP A 5 -23.70 2.68 14.17
C ASP A 5 -24.21 4.12 14.25
N SER A 6 -23.47 5.02 14.91
CA SER A 6 -23.76 6.45 15.00
C SER A 6 -23.06 7.30 13.94
N LEU A 7 -22.15 6.69 13.16
CA LEU A 7 -21.39 7.42 12.15
C LEU A 7 -22.20 7.58 10.85
N PRO A 8 -22.14 8.75 10.19
CA PRO A 8 -22.75 8.93 8.87
C PRO A 8 -22.21 7.93 7.84
N SER A 9 -23.01 7.61 6.82
CA SER A 9 -22.65 6.65 5.76
C SER A 9 -21.40 6.99 4.95
N ASN A 10 -21.01 8.27 4.93
CA ASN A 10 -19.78 8.74 4.29
C ASN A 10 -18.52 8.60 5.19
N GLN A 11 -18.68 8.12 6.42
CA GLN A 11 -17.57 7.84 7.34
C GLN A 11 -17.27 6.34 7.37
N PHE A 12 -16.05 5.99 7.00
CA PHE A 12 -15.61 4.59 6.85
C PHE A 12 -14.84 4.07 8.08
N ASN A 13 -14.96 4.74 9.24
CA ASN A 13 -14.41 4.21 10.47
C ASN A 13 -15.34 3.11 11.01
N VAL A 14 -14.81 1.90 11.15
CA VAL A 14 -15.53 0.72 11.67
C VAL A 14 -14.86 0.16 12.93
N ALA A 15 -14.00 0.96 13.58
CA ALA A 15 -13.33 0.56 14.81
C ALA A 15 -14.33 0.50 15.97
N GLU A 16 -14.25 -0.59 16.73
CA GLU A 16 -15.10 -0.86 17.88
C GLU A 16 -14.25 -0.94 19.16
N SER A 17 -14.80 -0.49 20.27
CA SER A 17 -14.12 -0.55 21.57
C SER A 17 -13.99 -2.00 22.02
N GLY A 18 -12.82 -2.38 22.54
CA GLY A 18 -12.55 -3.76 22.95
C GLY A 18 -12.38 -4.74 21.78
N ALA A 19 -12.31 -4.26 20.54
CA ALA A 19 -12.10 -5.12 19.39
C ALA A 19 -10.68 -5.72 19.38
N GLU A 20 -10.63 -7.04 19.27
CA GLU A 20 -9.41 -7.82 19.14
C GLU A 20 -9.23 -8.28 17.69
N THR A 21 -8.07 -8.86 17.38
CA THR A 21 -7.74 -9.40 16.06
C THR A 21 -8.75 -10.45 15.59
N ASP A 22 -9.40 -11.17 16.50
CA ASP A 22 -10.49 -12.12 16.24
C ASP A 22 -11.71 -11.48 15.58
N GLY A 23 -12.03 -10.22 15.92
CA GLY A 23 -13.18 -9.49 15.38
C GLY A 23 -12.92 -8.76 14.06
N MET A 24 -11.70 -8.83 13.54
CA MET A 24 -11.33 -8.16 12.28
C MET A 24 -12.10 -8.63 11.05
N PRO A 25 -12.49 -9.91 10.90
CA PRO A 25 -13.27 -10.35 9.76
C PRO A 25 -14.63 -9.64 9.66
N GLU A 26 -15.34 -9.48 10.78
CA GLU A 26 -16.61 -8.76 10.85
C GLU A 26 -16.43 -7.27 10.52
N GLN A 27 -15.43 -6.59 11.09
CA GLN A 27 -15.15 -5.18 10.76
C GLN A 27 -14.79 -5.00 9.28
N ALA A 28 -14.04 -5.93 8.70
CA ALA A 28 -13.73 -5.92 7.27
C ALA A 28 -14.98 -6.03 6.40
N LYS A 29 -15.92 -6.92 6.73
CA LYS A 29 -17.21 -7.04 6.02
C LYS A 29 -18.02 -5.75 6.14
N LYS A 30 -18.15 -5.20 7.35
CA LYS A 30 -18.89 -3.96 7.63
C LYS A 30 -18.32 -2.75 6.86
N LEU A 31 -17.00 -2.66 6.74
CA LEU A 31 -16.35 -1.63 5.92
C LEU A 31 -16.67 -1.79 4.43
N ILE A 32 -16.65 -3.02 3.91
CA ILE A 32 -16.97 -3.30 2.51
C ILE A 32 -18.42 -2.94 2.20
N GLU A 33 -19.34 -3.26 3.10
CA GLU A 33 -20.76 -2.90 2.98
C GLU A 33 -20.92 -1.39 2.88
N ARG A 34 -20.35 -0.63 3.81
CA ARG A 34 -20.39 0.85 3.78
C ARG A 34 -19.80 1.46 2.52
N LEU A 35 -18.66 0.92 2.07
CA LEU A 35 -18.04 1.38 0.82
C LEU A 35 -18.94 1.13 -0.40
N LYS A 36 -19.66 0.00 -0.43
CA LYS A 36 -20.58 -0.35 -1.53
C LYS A 36 -21.91 0.37 -1.45
N GLU A 37 -22.36 0.76 -0.26
CA GLU A 37 -23.53 1.61 -0.07
C GLU A 37 -23.26 3.05 -0.54
N TYR A 38 -22.05 3.56 -0.28
CA TYR A 38 -21.69 4.93 -0.63
C TYR A 38 -21.17 5.09 -2.07
N TYR A 39 -20.43 4.11 -2.59
CA TYR A 39 -19.84 4.16 -3.93
C TYR A 39 -20.41 3.09 -4.86
N THR A 40 -20.63 3.46 -6.13
CA THR A 40 -20.94 2.48 -7.17
C THR A 40 -19.72 1.58 -7.46
N LYS A 41 -19.98 0.43 -8.08
CA LYS A 41 -18.91 -0.51 -8.48
C LYS A 41 -17.90 0.14 -9.42
N GLU A 42 -18.36 1.02 -10.31
CA GLU A 42 -17.54 1.76 -11.27
C GLU A 42 -16.65 2.77 -10.55
N GLN A 43 -17.21 3.52 -9.59
CA GLN A 43 -16.45 4.47 -8.77
C GLN A 43 -15.36 3.76 -7.95
N LEU A 44 -15.66 2.60 -7.37
CA LEU A 44 -14.68 1.83 -6.60
C LEU A 44 -13.51 1.34 -7.45
N LYS A 45 -13.72 1.01 -8.74
CA LYS A 45 -12.64 0.60 -9.66
C LYS A 45 -11.63 1.71 -9.92
N GLU A 46 -12.05 2.96 -9.86
CA GLU A 46 -11.20 4.10 -10.16
C GLU A 46 -10.42 4.58 -8.93
N LYS A 47 -10.99 4.41 -7.73
CA LYS A 47 -10.46 4.95 -6.47
C LYS A 47 -9.39 4.05 -5.85
N TRP A 48 -8.31 4.67 -5.38
CA TRP A 48 -7.38 4.03 -4.45
C TRP A 48 -7.86 4.22 -3.02
N ILE A 49 -7.92 3.13 -2.26
CA ILE A 49 -8.26 3.16 -0.84
C ILE A 49 -7.00 2.87 -0.03
N MET A 50 -6.65 3.81 0.85
CA MET A 50 -5.66 3.60 1.90
C MET A 50 -6.40 3.22 3.18
N LEU A 51 -6.16 2.01 3.68
CA LEU A 51 -6.83 1.47 4.85
C LEU A 51 -5.82 1.31 6.00
N PHE A 52 -6.09 1.99 7.11
CA PHE A 52 -5.38 1.77 8.36
C PHE A 52 -6.11 0.72 9.18
N ILE A 53 -5.40 -0.34 9.56
CA ILE A 53 -5.89 -1.37 10.50
C ILE A 53 -5.00 -1.28 11.74
N THR A 54 -5.50 -0.66 12.80
CA THR A 54 -4.77 -0.51 14.07
C THR A 54 -5.32 -1.51 15.08
N VAL A 55 -4.51 -2.51 15.46
CA VAL A 55 -4.96 -3.66 16.25
C VAL A 55 -3.95 -4.03 17.32
N GLY A 56 -4.40 -4.85 18.26
CA GLY A 56 -3.53 -5.56 19.17
C GLY A 56 -3.30 -4.91 20.51
N THR A 57 -3.65 -3.63 20.71
CA THR A 57 -3.48 -3.00 22.03
C THR A 57 -4.35 -3.69 23.07
N GLU A 58 -5.56 -4.13 22.74
CA GLU A 58 -6.44 -4.86 23.66
C GLU A 58 -5.81 -6.19 24.08
N GLU A 59 -5.43 -7.06 23.13
CA GLU A 59 -4.80 -8.35 23.44
C GLU A 59 -3.45 -8.17 24.15
N PHE A 60 -2.63 -7.24 23.67
CA PHE A 60 -1.29 -6.99 24.20
C PHE A 60 -1.33 -6.41 25.62
N CYS A 61 -2.24 -5.47 25.90
CA CYS A 61 -2.34 -4.79 27.19
C CYS A 61 -3.12 -5.61 28.23
N ALA A 62 -4.31 -6.07 27.86
CA ALA A 62 -5.23 -6.71 28.78
C ALA A 62 -4.93 -8.19 29.02
N LYS A 63 -4.42 -8.91 28.01
CA LYS A 63 -4.26 -10.38 28.05
C LYS A 63 -2.83 -10.88 27.89
N CYS A 64 -1.91 -10.04 27.41
CA CYS A 64 -0.55 -10.43 26.98
C CYS A 64 -0.56 -11.50 25.86
N ASP A 65 -1.58 -11.49 25.02
CA ASP A 65 -1.78 -12.52 24.01
C ASP A 65 -1.07 -12.19 22.67
N PRO A 66 -0.69 -13.22 21.90
CA PRO A 66 -0.26 -13.05 20.52
C PRO A 66 -1.43 -12.63 19.62
N PRO A 67 -1.17 -12.06 18.41
CA PRO A 67 -2.23 -11.76 17.46
C PRO A 67 -2.85 -13.03 16.88
N ASN A 68 -4.15 -13.02 16.60
CA ASN A 68 -4.76 -14.00 15.72
C ASN A 68 -4.45 -13.66 14.25
N ILE A 69 -3.39 -14.30 13.75
CA ILE A 69 -2.93 -14.11 12.37
C ILE A 69 -3.91 -14.68 11.35
N GLU A 70 -4.67 -15.73 11.68
CA GLU A 70 -5.64 -16.30 10.76
C GLU A 70 -6.81 -15.33 10.52
N ALA A 71 -7.33 -14.73 11.58
CA ALA A 71 -8.37 -13.71 11.49
C ALA A 71 -7.87 -12.50 10.68
N LEU A 72 -6.66 -12.01 10.93
CA LEU A 72 -6.05 -10.92 10.16
C LEU A 72 -5.86 -11.29 8.68
N ARG A 73 -5.35 -12.49 8.40
CA ARG A 73 -5.18 -13.01 7.03
C ARG A 73 -6.52 -13.05 6.31
N HIS A 74 -7.53 -13.64 6.93
CA HIS A 74 -8.87 -13.76 6.35
C HIS A 74 -9.50 -12.38 6.07
N SER A 75 -9.34 -11.43 7.00
CA SER A 75 -9.81 -10.04 6.85
C SER A 75 -9.18 -9.34 5.66
N ILE A 76 -7.85 -9.38 5.56
CA ILE A 76 -7.10 -8.74 4.48
C ILE A 76 -7.40 -9.41 3.13
N GLN A 77 -7.53 -10.73 3.10
CA GLN A 77 -7.95 -11.44 1.88
C GLN A 77 -9.36 -11.03 1.44
N THR A 78 -10.29 -10.87 2.37
CA THR A 78 -11.67 -10.44 2.12
C THR A 78 -11.72 -9.03 1.54
N LEU A 79 -10.98 -8.09 2.14
CA LEU A 79 -10.81 -6.72 1.65
C LEU A 79 -10.20 -6.69 0.26
N ARG A 80 -9.11 -7.42 0.04
CA ARG A 80 -8.41 -7.49 -1.25
C ARG A 80 -9.28 -8.09 -2.36
N ARG A 81 -10.16 -9.05 -2.06
CA ARG A 81 -11.10 -9.62 -3.03
C ARG A 81 -12.22 -8.65 -3.40
N SER A 82 -12.62 -7.79 -2.46
CA SER A 82 -13.76 -6.90 -2.63
C SER A 82 -13.38 -5.51 -3.17
N LEU A 83 -12.15 -5.07 -2.92
CA LEU A 83 -11.66 -3.73 -3.28
C LEU A 83 -10.55 -3.83 -4.34
N PRO A 84 -10.69 -3.13 -5.48
CA PRO A 84 -9.80 -3.34 -6.63
C PRO A 84 -8.42 -2.69 -6.47
N LYS A 85 -8.33 -1.57 -5.73
CA LYS A 85 -7.10 -0.79 -5.52
C LYS A 85 -6.98 -0.45 -4.04
N LEU A 86 -6.12 -1.18 -3.34
CA LEU A 86 -6.08 -1.17 -1.88
C LEU A 86 -4.64 -1.14 -1.38
N PHE A 87 -4.33 -0.15 -0.55
CA PHE A 87 -3.12 -0.10 0.24
C PHE A 87 -3.46 -0.24 1.72
N VAL A 88 -3.09 -1.37 2.32
CA VAL A 88 -3.33 -1.65 3.74
C VAL A 88 -2.09 -1.29 4.55
N VAL A 89 -2.27 -0.46 5.58
CA VAL A 89 -1.28 -0.19 6.61
C VAL A 89 -1.77 -0.86 7.89
N LEU A 90 -1.23 -2.04 8.16
CA LEU A 90 -1.50 -2.82 9.37
C LEU A 90 -0.55 -2.36 10.48
N VAL A 91 -1.09 -1.92 11.60
CA VAL A 91 -0.34 -1.37 12.72
C VAL A 91 -0.65 -2.18 13.96
N GLY A 92 0.39 -2.74 14.57
CA GLY A 92 0.31 -3.48 15.81
C GLY A 92 0.20 -2.61 17.06
N PRO A 93 0.40 -3.20 18.25
CA PRO A 93 0.11 -2.59 19.54
C PRO A 93 0.84 -1.27 19.78
N ILE A 94 0.26 -0.43 20.65
CA ILE A 94 0.87 0.82 21.09
C ILE A 94 2.11 0.55 21.94
N HIS A 95 3.18 1.28 21.64
CA HIS A 95 4.43 1.30 22.41
C HIS A 95 4.78 2.75 22.73
N VAL A 96 4.53 3.17 23.96
CA VAL A 96 4.89 4.51 24.42
C VAL A 96 6.21 4.44 25.17
N ALA A 97 7.16 5.30 24.85
CA ALA A 97 8.50 5.27 25.45
C ALA A 97 9.06 6.67 25.66
N ARG A 98 10.00 6.80 26.60
CA ARG A 98 10.79 8.02 26.77
C ARG A 98 11.86 8.10 25.68
N SER A 99 12.18 9.30 25.20
CA SER A 99 13.21 9.51 24.17
C SER A 99 14.58 8.97 24.58
N SER A 100 14.91 8.97 25.89
CA SER A 100 16.14 8.36 26.41
C SER A 100 16.09 6.84 26.55
N GLU A 101 14.91 6.23 26.59
CA GLU A 101 14.74 4.81 26.87
C GLU A 101 13.61 4.21 26.01
N LEU A 102 13.93 3.92 24.75
CA LEU A 102 12.97 3.40 23.78
C LEU A 102 12.55 1.94 24.02
N THR A 103 13.28 1.20 24.84
CA THR A 103 13.00 -0.21 25.15
C THR A 103 11.87 -0.35 26.15
N LEU A 104 11.77 0.57 27.11
CA LEU A 104 10.74 0.58 28.13
C LEU A 104 9.38 1.00 27.52
N ASN A 105 8.36 0.16 27.68
CA ASN A 105 7.00 0.53 27.31
C ASN A 105 6.28 1.14 28.52
N LEU A 106 6.12 2.45 28.50
CA LEU A 106 5.43 3.23 29.53
C LEU A 106 3.93 2.90 29.65
N LEU A 107 3.38 2.14 28.70
CA LEU A 107 2.02 1.60 28.81
C LEU A 107 1.93 0.44 29.83
N LYS A 108 3.04 -0.27 30.09
CA LYS A 108 3.10 -1.48 30.92
C LYS A 108 2.39 -1.34 32.28
N PRO A 109 2.62 -0.29 33.09
CA PRO A 109 2.00 -0.17 34.42
C PRO A 109 0.48 0.05 34.39
N ARG A 110 -0.06 0.49 33.25
CA ARG A 110 -1.50 0.81 33.08
C ARG A 110 -2.32 -0.34 32.49
N CYS A 111 -1.68 -1.49 32.32
CA CYS A 111 -2.24 -2.64 31.63
C CYS A 111 -2.50 -3.79 32.61
N PRO A 112 -3.71 -4.37 32.63
CA PRO A 112 -4.06 -5.44 33.56
C PRO A 112 -3.10 -6.63 33.52
N CYS A 113 -2.69 -7.08 32.32
CA CYS A 113 -1.73 -8.17 32.18
C CYS A 113 -0.28 -7.69 32.16
N LEU A 114 0.05 -6.65 31.38
CA LEU A 114 1.46 -6.25 31.22
C LEU A 114 2.11 -5.79 32.53
N SER A 115 1.34 -5.23 33.47
CA SER A 115 1.85 -4.84 34.79
C SER A 115 2.37 -6.02 35.62
N ARG A 116 1.92 -7.24 35.32
CA ARG A 116 2.22 -8.47 36.07
C ARG A 116 3.36 -9.29 35.46
N ILE A 117 3.79 -8.98 34.24
CA ILE A 117 4.85 -9.74 33.54
C ILE A 117 6.22 -9.07 33.68
N THR A 118 7.27 -9.88 33.60
CA THR A 118 8.66 -9.41 33.58
C THR A 118 8.99 -8.71 32.26
N ASP A 119 10.06 -7.90 32.25
CA ASP A 119 10.51 -7.22 31.03
C ASP A 119 11.00 -8.21 29.96
N SER A 120 11.53 -9.36 30.39
CA SER A 120 11.89 -10.47 29.49
C SER A 120 10.65 -11.04 28.78
N GLN A 121 9.56 -11.29 29.52
CA GLN A 121 8.29 -11.76 28.95
C GLN A 121 7.69 -10.72 28.01
N LEU A 122 7.74 -9.43 28.38
CA LEU A 122 7.28 -8.33 27.52
C LEU A 122 8.09 -8.27 26.21
N ALA A 123 9.42 -8.39 26.29
CA ALA A 123 10.29 -8.41 25.12
C ALA A 123 10.00 -9.61 24.20
N ASN A 124 9.74 -10.79 24.80
CA ASN A 124 9.34 -11.98 24.05
C ASN A 124 7.98 -11.76 23.36
N LEU A 125 6.99 -11.21 24.05
CA LEU A 125 5.67 -10.90 23.47
C LEU A 125 5.80 -9.92 22.30
N GLN A 126 6.58 -8.85 22.45
CA GLN A 126 6.88 -7.91 21.35
C GLN A 126 7.55 -8.60 20.16
N GLN A 127 8.44 -9.57 20.42
CA GLN A 127 9.07 -10.35 19.36
C GLN A 127 8.07 -11.25 18.64
N ILE A 128 7.12 -11.86 19.35
CA ILE A 128 6.04 -12.67 18.77
C ILE A 128 5.20 -11.80 17.84
N TRP A 129 4.69 -10.66 18.31
CA TRP A 129 3.94 -9.70 17.50
C TRP A 129 4.71 -9.25 16.25
N ARG A 130 6.00 -8.91 16.41
CA ARG A 130 6.86 -8.52 15.28
C ARG A 130 6.99 -9.65 14.25
N LYS A 131 7.31 -10.87 14.69
CA LYS A 131 7.46 -12.03 13.80
C LYS A 131 6.17 -12.28 13.03
N ALA A 132 5.05 -12.32 13.75
CA ALA A 132 3.74 -12.64 13.21
C ALA A 132 3.29 -11.65 12.12
N LEU A 133 3.40 -10.35 12.39
CA LEU A 133 3.02 -9.31 11.42
C LEU A 133 3.98 -9.22 10.22
N THR A 134 5.29 -9.41 10.43
CA THR A 134 6.27 -9.44 9.34
C THR A 134 6.08 -10.68 8.44
N GLN A 135 5.76 -11.83 9.00
CA GLN A 135 5.44 -13.04 8.22
C GLN A 135 4.18 -12.83 7.37
N LEU A 136 3.14 -12.20 7.94
CA LEU A 136 1.93 -11.88 7.22
C LEU A 136 2.20 -10.91 6.05
N GLU A 137 3.01 -9.86 6.27
CA GLU A 137 3.43 -8.94 5.21
C GLU A 137 4.16 -9.67 4.06
N ALA A 138 5.12 -10.53 4.41
CA ALA A 138 5.88 -11.31 3.44
C ALA A 138 4.97 -12.24 2.62
N GLU A 139 4.02 -12.92 3.25
CA GLU A 139 3.06 -13.81 2.59
C GLU A 139 2.28 -13.10 1.48
N PHE A 140 1.78 -11.88 1.78
CA PHE A 140 1.05 -11.08 0.80
C PHE A 140 1.96 -10.46 -0.25
N TYR A 141 3.19 -10.10 0.12
CA TYR A 141 4.19 -9.55 -0.79
C TYR A 141 4.62 -10.58 -1.85
N GLU A 142 4.88 -11.83 -1.47
CA GLU A 142 5.24 -12.90 -2.41
C GLU A 142 4.12 -13.19 -3.42
N LYS A 143 2.86 -13.11 -2.96
CA LYS A 143 1.68 -13.26 -3.80
C LYS A 143 1.40 -12.02 -4.67
N ASN A 144 2.13 -10.91 -4.48
CA ASN A 144 1.81 -9.62 -5.07
C ASN A 144 2.07 -9.54 -6.59
N ASN A 145 2.92 -10.41 -7.14
CA ASN A 145 3.13 -10.48 -8.60
C ASN A 145 1.84 -10.78 -9.37
N LYS A 146 0.81 -11.35 -8.71
CA LYS A 146 -0.51 -11.60 -9.28
C LYS A 146 -1.49 -10.42 -9.12
N TYR A 147 -1.15 -9.41 -8.31
CA TYR A 147 -2.09 -8.35 -7.87
C TYR A 147 -1.40 -6.97 -7.76
N PRO A 148 -1.08 -6.30 -8.89
CA PRO A 148 -0.30 -5.06 -8.87
C PRO A 148 -1.00 -3.88 -8.16
N THR A 149 -2.31 -3.98 -7.92
CA THR A 149 -3.14 -2.94 -7.29
C THR A 149 -3.35 -3.16 -5.79
N PHE A 150 -2.62 -4.10 -5.19
CA PHE A 150 -2.66 -4.37 -3.76
C PHE A 150 -1.28 -4.19 -3.12
N SER A 151 -1.25 -3.66 -1.90
CA SER A 151 -0.04 -3.69 -1.08
C SER A 151 -0.41 -3.74 0.40
N LEU A 152 0.35 -4.52 1.16
CA LEU A 152 0.28 -4.57 2.62
C LEU A 152 1.59 -4.03 3.17
N LEU A 153 1.51 -3.09 4.10
CA LEU A 153 2.61 -2.64 4.94
C LEU A 153 2.27 -3.02 6.39
N ALA A 154 3.13 -3.81 7.02
CA ALA A 154 2.95 -4.19 8.42
C ALA A 154 3.94 -3.44 9.33
N LEU A 155 3.41 -2.68 10.27
CA LEU A 155 4.15 -2.00 11.32
C LEU A 155 3.92 -2.78 12.62
N SER A 156 4.96 -3.50 13.07
CA SER A 156 4.90 -4.35 14.28
C SER A 156 4.42 -3.67 15.55
N LYS A 157 4.53 -2.34 15.63
CA LYS A 157 4.03 -1.52 16.75
C LYS A 157 3.87 -0.06 16.35
N LEU A 158 2.94 0.62 17.00
CA LEU A 158 2.74 2.07 16.94
C LEU A 158 3.59 2.73 18.01
N ARG A 159 4.71 3.38 17.63
CA ARG A 159 5.60 4.00 18.63
C ARG A 159 5.20 5.44 18.92
N ILE A 160 5.18 5.78 20.21
CA ILE A 160 5.02 7.16 20.68
C ILE A 160 6.19 7.49 21.61
N GLY A 161 7.14 8.28 21.13
CA GLY A 161 8.25 8.83 21.89
C GLY A 161 7.87 10.16 22.53
N ILE A 162 8.04 10.27 23.84
CA ILE A 162 7.84 11.52 24.60
C ILE A 162 9.15 12.03 25.19
N ASP A 163 9.20 13.34 25.44
CA ASP A 163 10.31 13.92 26.18
C ASP A 163 10.35 13.38 27.62
N ASN A 164 11.56 13.35 28.19
CA ASN A 164 11.80 12.98 29.57
C ASN A 164 11.10 13.90 30.58
N ARG A 165 10.86 15.16 30.21
CA ARG A 165 10.18 16.13 31.06
C ARG A 165 8.65 16.10 30.92
N GLN A 166 8.13 15.44 29.89
CA GLN A 166 6.70 15.42 29.63
C GLN A 166 5.98 14.40 30.54
N PRO A 167 4.93 14.82 31.28
CA PRO A 167 4.10 13.90 32.04
C PRO A 167 3.38 12.93 31.11
N LEU A 168 3.49 11.64 31.41
CA LEU A 168 2.92 10.59 30.57
C LEU A 168 1.39 10.67 30.54
N GLU A 169 0.78 11.15 31.61
CA GLU A 169 -0.66 11.35 31.82
C GLU A 169 -1.27 12.26 30.74
N GLN A 170 -0.48 13.19 30.19
CA GLN A 170 -0.94 14.10 29.14
C GLN A 170 -1.31 13.40 27.83
N LEU A 171 -0.90 12.15 27.61
CA LEU A 171 -1.22 11.40 26.40
C LEU A 171 -2.39 10.43 26.55
N PHE A 172 -2.83 10.18 27.77
CA PHE A 172 -3.84 9.18 28.08
C PHE A 172 -5.07 9.80 28.73
N LEU A 173 -6.13 9.00 28.80
CA LEU A 173 -7.24 9.25 29.72
C LEU A 173 -6.81 8.75 31.11
N SER A 174 -7.07 9.53 32.16
CA SER A 174 -6.46 9.34 33.49
C SER A 174 -6.52 7.90 34.05
N GLU A 175 -7.63 7.20 33.80
CA GLU A 175 -7.88 5.86 34.36
C GLU A 175 -7.79 4.72 33.33
N PHE A 176 -7.55 5.04 32.05
CA PHE A 176 -7.60 4.05 30.98
C PHE A 176 -6.32 4.05 30.15
N PRO A 177 -5.84 2.89 29.67
CA PRO A 177 -4.71 2.81 28.73
C PRO A 177 -5.08 3.29 27.31
N LEU A 178 -6.01 4.24 27.21
CA LEU A 178 -6.54 4.82 25.98
C LEU A 178 -5.91 6.19 25.72
N LEU A 179 -5.48 6.42 24.49
CA LEU A 179 -4.92 7.70 24.08
C LEU A 179 -6.00 8.78 24.09
N ASN A 180 -5.63 9.98 24.54
CA ASN A 180 -6.46 11.17 24.36
C ASN A 180 -6.15 11.83 23.00
N SER A 181 -6.75 12.98 22.71
CA SER A 181 -6.55 13.71 21.46
C SER A 181 -5.08 14.07 21.18
N LEU A 182 -4.30 14.36 22.22
CA LEU A 182 -2.87 14.65 22.08
C LEU A 182 -2.09 13.37 21.76
N GLY A 183 -2.38 12.27 22.47
CA GLY A 183 -1.82 10.95 22.18
C GLY A 183 -2.09 10.48 20.74
N HIS A 184 -3.32 10.65 20.26
CA HIS A 184 -3.69 10.36 18.87
C HIS A 184 -2.96 11.26 17.87
N THR A 185 -2.76 12.55 18.17
CA THR A 185 -1.95 13.45 17.34
C THR A 185 -0.52 12.95 17.19
N TYR A 186 0.11 12.51 18.28
CA TYR A 186 1.49 12.01 18.24
C TYR A 186 1.59 10.68 17.49
N ALA A 187 0.63 9.78 17.70
CA ALA A 187 0.52 8.54 16.95
C ALA A 187 0.38 8.79 15.44
N ALA A 188 -0.47 9.74 15.04
CA ALA A 188 -0.67 10.10 13.63
C ALA A 188 0.60 10.69 13.00
N LYS A 189 1.28 11.58 13.71
CA LYS A 189 2.55 12.18 13.28
C LYS A 189 3.66 11.14 13.10
N TRP A 190 3.78 10.24 14.07
CA TRP A 190 4.69 9.10 13.96
C TRP A 190 4.40 8.26 12.73
N LEU A 191 3.13 7.90 12.53
CA LEU A 191 2.70 7.04 11.44
C LEU A 191 3.00 7.70 10.09
N TRP A 192 2.71 8.99 9.95
CA TRP A 192 3.06 9.77 8.76
C TRP A 192 4.56 9.73 8.48
N ASN A 193 5.40 10.12 9.44
CA ASN A 193 6.85 10.13 9.27
C ASN A 193 7.38 8.73 8.96
N ARG A 194 6.85 7.69 9.62
CA ARG A 194 7.22 6.29 9.38
C ARG A 194 6.84 5.81 7.98
N LEU A 195 5.72 6.25 7.43
CA LEU A 195 5.29 5.94 6.06
C LEU A 195 6.18 6.62 5.00
N ILE A 196 6.62 7.85 5.25
CA ILE A 196 7.46 8.62 4.33
C ILE A 196 8.94 8.17 4.37
N ALA A 197 9.53 8.07 5.57
CA ALA A 197 10.94 7.73 5.74
C ALA A 197 11.21 6.22 5.67
N GLY A 198 10.18 5.38 5.83
CA GLY A 198 10.35 3.92 5.81
C GLY A 198 11.06 3.38 7.05
N PRO A 199 11.64 2.16 6.99
CA PRO A 199 12.28 1.51 8.15
C PRO A 199 13.47 2.26 8.70
N ARG A 200 14.07 3.15 7.90
CA ARG A 200 15.18 4.03 8.32
C ARG A 200 14.72 5.20 9.19
N TYR A 201 13.41 5.37 9.39
CA TYR A 201 12.88 6.31 10.35
C TYR A 201 13.35 5.91 11.74
N ASN A 202 14.36 6.61 12.22
CA ASN A 202 15.02 6.33 13.47
C ASN A 202 14.50 7.29 14.54
N LEU A 203 13.72 6.76 15.49
CA LEU A 203 13.30 7.51 16.67
C LEU A 203 14.43 7.70 17.70
N SER A 204 15.61 7.11 17.50
CA SER A 204 16.75 7.28 18.41
C SER A 204 18.10 6.97 17.77
N SER A 205 18.90 8.01 17.56
CA SER A 205 20.33 7.99 17.97
C SER A 205 21.06 9.32 17.74
N ARG A 206 20.48 10.27 16.98
CA ARG A 206 21.05 11.63 16.83
C ARG A 206 20.21 12.76 17.40
N HIS A 207 18.93 12.55 17.66
CA HIS A 207 18.02 13.57 18.15
C HIS A 207 17.17 12.98 19.27
N GLN A 208 17.47 13.38 20.52
CA GLN A 208 16.67 13.11 21.73
C GLN A 208 15.37 13.92 21.73
N VAL A 209 14.76 14.09 20.55
CA VAL A 209 13.67 15.01 20.30
C VAL A 209 12.37 14.24 20.43
N SER A 210 11.42 14.79 21.17
CA SER A 210 10.10 14.19 21.34
C SER A 210 9.33 14.19 20.01
N ILE A 211 8.36 13.28 19.84
CA ILE A 211 7.49 13.33 18.65
C ILE A 211 6.77 14.68 18.54
N ALA A 212 6.53 15.36 19.67
CA ALA A 212 5.94 16.69 19.71
C ALA A 212 6.72 17.69 18.84
N GLU A 213 8.04 17.65 18.91
CA GLU A 213 8.96 18.64 18.35
C GLU A 213 9.47 18.27 16.95
N GLU A 214 9.29 17.02 16.51
CA GLU A 214 9.70 16.61 15.16
C GLU A 214 8.93 17.38 14.06
N SER A 215 9.52 17.58 12.89
CA SER A 215 8.77 18.08 11.73
C SER A 215 8.03 16.95 11.03
N TYR A 216 6.93 17.27 10.34
CA TYR A 216 6.35 16.33 9.37
C TYR A 216 7.31 16.16 8.19
N PHE A 217 7.55 14.90 7.80
CA PHE A 217 8.41 14.60 6.68
C PHE A 217 7.64 14.80 5.38
N CYS A 218 8.21 15.56 4.46
CA CYS A 218 7.68 15.71 3.11
C CYS A 218 8.14 14.53 2.23
N PRO A 219 7.29 14.02 1.32
CA PRO A 219 7.72 13.07 0.31
C PRO A 219 8.88 13.63 -0.51
N SER A 220 9.92 12.83 -0.73
CA SER A 220 11.07 13.26 -1.55
C SER A 220 10.70 13.33 -3.03
N LEU A 221 11.27 14.28 -3.77
CA LEU A 221 11.00 14.46 -5.21
C LEU A 221 11.32 13.22 -6.05
N GLY A 222 12.42 12.53 -5.74
CA GLY A 222 12.79 11.30 -6.43
C GLY A 222 11.97 10.07 -6.03
N CYS A 223 11.12 10.21 -5.00
CA CYS A 223 10.46 9.10 -4.33
C CYS A 223 9.18 9.55 -3.60
N PRO A 224 8.15 10.02 -4.33
CA PRO A 224 6.92 10.55 -3.74
C PRO A 224 5.93 9.43 -3.37
N PHE A 225 6.42 8.31 -2.81
CA PHE A 225 5.61 7.14 -2.49
C PHE A 225 5.76 6.75 -1.03
N PHE A 226 4.69 6.23 -0.43
CA PHE A 226 4.78 5.55 0.86
C PHE A 226 5.69 4.33 0.75
N ARG A 227 6.52 4.13 1.76
CA ARG A 227 7.54 3.07 1.77
C ARG A 227 6.91 1.74 2.17
N ALA A 228 6.89 0.80 1.23
CA ALA A 228 6.48 -0.59 1.43
C ALA A 228 7.54 -1.54 0.84
N LEU A 229 7.45 -2.84 1.13
CA LEU A 229 8.40 -3.83 0.60
C LEU A 229 8.54 -3.77 -0.93
N SER A 230 7.44 -3.46 -1.63
CA SER A 230 7.36 -3.35 -3.10
C SER A 230 8.24 -2.26 -3.72
N ASN A 231 8.45 -1.14 -3.03
CA ASN A 231 9.24 -0.01 -3.55
C ASN A 231 10.51 0.28 -2.73
N MET A 232 10.77 -0.47 -1.66
CA MET A 232 11.85 -0.20 -0.72
C MET A 232 13.25 -0.17 -1.37
N ARG A 233 13.53 -1.07 -2.32
CA ARG A 233 14.83 -1.15 -3.02
C ARG A 233 15.01 -0.10 -4.11
N LYS A 234 13.93 0.20 -4.86
CA LYS A 234 13.97 1.12 -6.01
C LYS A 234 13.95 2.57 -5.58
N CYS A 235 13.41 2.83 -4.40
CA CYS A 235 13.13 4.16 -3.95
C CYS A 235 14.24 4.64 -2.99
N VAL A 236 15.07 5.61 -3.41
CA VAL A 236 16.11 6.22 -2.57
C VAL A 236 15.72 7.69 -2.34
N VAL A 237 15.83 8.16 -1.10
CA VAL A 237 15.64 9.60 -0.81
C VAL A 237 16.76 10.36 -1.52
N ARG A 238 16.39 11.29 -2.40
CA ARG A 238 17.32 12.12 -3.17
C ARG A 238 17.11 13.58 -2.87
N THR A 239 18.18 14.36 -2.93
CA THR A 239 18.08 15.81 -2.84
C THR A 239 17.48 16.40 -4.12
N ARG A 240 17.01 17.66 -4.06
CA ARG A 240 16.47 18.36 -5.23
C ARG A 240 17.50 18.47 -6.36
N ALA A 241 18.75 18.79 -6.04
CA ALA A 241 19.83 18.90 -7.02
C ALA A 241 20.11 17.56 -7.73
N GLU A 242 20.15 16.46 -6.99
CA GLU A 242 20.31 15.11 -7.56
C GLU A 242 19.14 14.72 -8.47
N PHE A 243 17.92 15.09 -8.09
CA PHE A 243 16.73 14.85 -8.89
C PHE A 243 16.76 15.65 -10.19
N GLU A 244 17.07 16.94 -10.14
CA GLU A 244 17.18 17.81 -11.31
C GLU A 244 18.29 17.35 -12.28
N LYS A 245 19.42 16.88 -11.75
CA LYS A 245 20.51 16.32 -12.58
C LYS A 245 20.07 15.07 -13.34
N ARG A 246 19.34 14.17 -12.68
CA ARG A 246 18.77 12.97 -13.31
C ARG A 246 17.72 13.31 -14.36
N LEU A 247 16.85 14.28 -14.08
CA LEU A 247 15.81 14.69 -15.04
C LEU A 247 16.45 15.21 -16.33
N LYS A 248 17.54 15.98 -16.21
CA LYS A 248 18.31 16.46 -17.35
C LYS A 248 19.01 15.33 -18.12
N SER A 249 19.56 14.33 -17.43
CA SER A 249 20.18 13.17 -18.09
C SER A 249 19.16 12.31 -18.84
N GLU A 250 18.00 12.02 -18.24
CA GLU A 250 16.93 11.25 -18.87
C GLU A 250 16.36 11.99 -20.11
N GLN A 251 16.20 13.32 -20.03
CA GLN A 251 15.82 14.13 -21.19
C GLN A 251 16.89 14.13 -22.30
N PHE A 252 18.17 14.09 -21.93
CA PHE A 252 19.26 14.04 -22.90
C PHE A 252 19.29 12.67 -23.60
N GLU A 253 19.21 11.57 -22.85
CA GLU A 253 19.14 10.20 -23.38
C GLU A 253 17.94 10.04 -24.33
N GLN A 254 16.76 10.53 -23.96
CA GLN A 254 15.58 10.45 -24.81
C GLN A 254 15.75 11.25 -26.11
N LYS A 255 16.41 12.41 -26.06
CA LYS A 255 16.72 13.21 -27.25
C LYS A 255 17.76 12.55 -28.15
N GLU A 256 18.77 11.92 -27.56
CA GLU A 256 19.78 11.12 -28.27
C GLU A 256 19.14 9.93 -28.99
N GLU A 257 18.30 9.16 -28.30
CA GLU A 257 17.60 8.00 -28.86
C GLU A 257 16.68 8.41 -30.02
N LEU A 258 15.95 9.52 -29.86
CA LEU A 258 15.07 10.06 -30.90
C LEU A 258 15.85 10.62 -32.10
N LYS A 259 17.04 11.20 -31.88
CA LYS A 259 17.98 11.59 -32.95
C LYS A 259 18.54 10.36 -33.67
N GLY A 260 18.97 9.33 -32.94
CA GLY A 260 19.47 8.08 -33.50
C GLY A 260 18.43 7.41 -34.38
N ARG A 261 17.19 7.29 -33.89
CA ARG A 261 16.06 6.75 -34.66
C ARG A 261 15.75 7.56 -35.91
N ARG A 262 15.79 8.90 -35.83
CA ARG A 262 15.64 9.79 -37.02
C ARG A 262 16.78 9.61 -38.03
N LYS A 263 18.02 9.43 -37.57
CA LYS A 263 19.18 9.19 -38.43
C LYS A 263 19.06 7.85 -39.15
N GLN A 264 18.69 6.80 -38.43
CA GLN A 264 18.50 5.45 -38.96
C GLN A 264 17.35 5.38 -40.00
N ILE A 265 16.28 6.16 -39.81
CA ILE A 265 15.20 6.29 -40.79
C ILE A 265 15.68 7.03 -42.05
N LYS A 266 16.49 8.09 -41.91
CA LYS A 266 17.02 8.84 -43.06
C LYS A 266 17.99 8.02 -43.90
N GLU A 267 18.88 7.26 -43.25
CA GLU A 267 19.87 6.41 -43.95
C GLU A 267 19.20 5.27 -44.72
N ASN A 268 18.10 4.72 -44.19
CA ASN A 268 17.38 3.59 -44.78
C ASN A 268 16.03 3.99 -45.40
N LEU A 269 15.85 5.27 -45.76
CA LEU A 269 14.57 5.83 -46.21
C LEU A 269 13.97 5.03 -47.38
N ILE A 270 14.81 4.67 -48.35
CA ILE A 270 14.43 3.89 -49.53
C ILE A 270 13.94 2.51 -49.14
N LEU A 271 14.62 1.84 -48.20
CA LEU A 271 14.25 0.52 -47.70
C LEU A 271 12.90 0.56 -46.97
N PHE A 272 12.70 1.56 -46.11
CA PHE A 272 11.45 1.75 -45.36
C PHE A 272 10.24 2.06 -46.26
N ILE A 273 10.45 2.64 -47.44
CA ILE A 273 9.40 2.91 -48.43
C ILE A 273 9.16 1.68 -49.34
N LEU A 274 10.22 1.04 -49.83
CA LEU A 274 10.09 -0.07 -50.79
C LEU A 274 9.51 -1.33 -50.16
N ILE A 275 9.88 -1.68 -48.93
CA ILE A 275 9.37 -2.89 -48.25
C ILE A 275 7.83 -2.94 -48.20
N PRO A 276 7.11 -1.92 -47.69
CA PRO A 276 5.65 -1.95 -47.63
C PRO A 276 5.00 -1.91 -49.02
N ILE A 277 5.61 -1.24 -50.00
CA ILE A 277 5.11 -1.23 -51.39
C ILE A 277 5.20 -2.64 -52.00
N ILE A 278 6.35 -3.30 -51.84
CA ILE A 278 6.57 -4.67 -52.32
C ILE A 278 5.63 -5.65 -51.61
N LEU A 279 5.48 -5.55 -50.29
CA LEU A 279 4.55 -6.38 -49.52
C LEU A 279 3.10 -6.18 -49.96
N SER A 280 2.69 -4.93 -50.20
CA SER A 280 1.36 -4.62 -50.71
C SER A 280 1.13 -5.22 -52.10
N PHE A 281 2.10 -5.06 -53.00
CA PHE A 281 2.03 -5.60 -54.35
C PHE A 281 1.97 -7.14 -54.36
N LEU A 282 2.80 -7.80 -53.54
CA LEU A 282 2.76 -9.26 -53.36
C LEU A 282 1.41 -9.72 -52.80
N SER A 283 0.83 -8.97 -51.86
CA SER A 283 -0.49 -9.29 -51.31
C SER A 283 -1.56 -9.23 -52.40
N VAL A 284 -1.58 -8.18 -53.23
CA VAL A 284 -2.56 -7.99 -54.31
C VAL A 284 -2.43 -9.09 -55.35
N ILE A 285 -1.21 -9.47 -55.73
CA ILE A 285 -0.98 -10.59 -56.65
C ILE A 285 -1.47 -11.89 -56.03
N SER A 286 -1.10 -12.18 -54.78
CA SER A 286 -1.49 -13.44 -54.14
C SER A 286 -3.02 -13.57 -54.01
N PHE A 287 -3.69 -12.55 -53.47
CA PHE A 287 -5.14 -12.53 -53.33
C PHE A 287 -5.83 -12.52 -54.69
N GLY A 288 -5.37 -11.71 -55.64
CA GLY A 288 -5.90 -11.66 -57.00
C GLY A 288 -5.81 -13.01 -57.72
N THR A 289 -4.68 -13.71 -57.59
CA THR A 289 -4.47 -15.04 -58.19
C THR A 289 -5.37 -16.08 -57.53
N ILE A 290 -5.52 -16.04 -56.21
CA ILE A 290 -6.43 -16.92 -55.47
C ILE A 290 -7.87 -16.69 -55.93
N PHE A 291 -8.34 -15.43 -55.97
CA PHE A 291 -9.69 -15.11 -56.42
C PHE A 291 -9.94 -15.48 -57.88
N PHE A 292 -8.94 -15.30 -58.76
CA PHE A 292 -9.05 -15.67 -60.17
C PHE A 292 -9.16 -17.19 -60.36
N LEU A 293 -8.31 -17.97 -59.69
CA LEU A 293 -8.37 -19.44 -59.72
C LEU A 293 -9.65 -19.98 -59.09
N GLN A 294 -10.15 -19.32 -58.04
CA GLN A 294 -11.41 -19.67 -57.39
C GLN A 294 -12.61 -19.30 -58.27
N GLY A 295 -12.53 -18.19 -59.02
CA GLY A 295 -13.50 -17.79 -60.04
C GLY A 295 -13.56 -18.76 -61.23
N LEU A 296 -12.43 -19.25 -61.71
CA LEU A 296 -12.37 -20.26 -62.77
C LEU A 296 -12.98 -21.61 -62.37
N LYS A 297 -12.98 -21.94 -61.07
CA LYS A 297 -13.64 -23.13 -60.51
C LYS A 297 -15.11 -22.90 -60.12
N SER A 298 -15.60 -21.66 -60.21
CA SER A 298 -16.97 -21.31 -59.83
C SER A 298 -17.92 -21.66 -60.97
N THR A 299 -18.79 -22.65 -60.76
CA THR A 299 -19.80 -23.10 -61.73
C THR A 299 -21.13 -22.33 -61.63
N LYS A 300 -21.19 -21.27 -60.80
CA LYS A 300 -22.31 -20.32 -60.74
C LYS A 300 -21.81 -18.89 -60.68
N GLY A 301 -22.47 -18.00 -61.41
CA GLY A 301 -22.21 -16.56 -61.36
C GLY A 301 -22.72 -15.96 -60.04
N ARG A 302 -21.99 -15.01 -59.45
CA ARG A 302 -22.37 -14.34 -58.16
C ARG A 302 -23.75 -13.66 -58.20
N PHE A 303 -24.32 -13.47 -59.39
CA PHE A 303 -25.64 -12.87 -59.62
C PHE A 303 -26.62 -13.80 -60.37
N GLU A 304 -26.35 -15.10 -60.44
CA GLU A 304 -27.36 -16.04 -60.95
C GLU A 304 -28.48 -16.20 -59.91
N ILE A 305 -29.59 -15.53 -60.17
CA ILE A 305 -30.86 -15.74 -59.48
C ILE A 305 -31.31 -17.16 -59.87
N VAL A 306 -31.39 -18.05 -58.90
CA VAL A 306 -31.92 -19.41 -59.12
C VAL A 306 -33.43 -19.29 -59.36
N PRO A 307 -33.95 -19.70 -60.53
CA PRO A 307 -35.39 -19.80 -60.72
C PRO A 307 -35.87 -21.14 -60.16
N GLY A 308 -36.72 -21.06 -59.12
CA GLY A 308 -37.74 -22.05 -58.75
C GLY A 308 -37.26 -23.42 -58.24
N VAL A 309 -37.42 -23.64 -56.93
CA VAL A 309 -38.38 -24.60 -56.33
C VAL A 309 -38.93 -23.97 -55.06
#